data_AF-A0A1I8PZS2-F1
#
_entry.id   AF-A0A1I8PZS2-F1
#
_cell.length_a   1.000
_cell.length_b   1.000
_cell.length_c   1.000
_cell.angle_alpha   90.00
_cell.angle_beta   90.00
_cell.angle_gamma   90.00
#
_symmetry.space_group_name_H-M   'P 1'
#
loop_
_entity.id
_entity.type
_entity.pdbx_description
1 polymer ?
#
loop_
_entity_poly.entity_id
_entity_poly.type
_entity_poly.pdbx_seq_one_letter_code
_entity_poly.pdbx_strand_id
1 'polypeptide(L)'
;MNRVCLLKPMKAEHKTIHLHPGLNIIGRQRETGIRDEKCSKKQVELNVDMDKCNIKLKILGVNPCGINGLMCLQNTECDMRHGDVLEVVYGRHAFEVQFKPPLDNGELVTTAPKDASIQKNEKEIVDQFLDVWSEVENGKMLIFTSKGVRGSSKIASYDMDGTIIRTKSGNVFPKTCDDWMLNYPEVPKKLKSLWQDGFKICFFTNQGGIAKGKTNLNEFKQKIKQIVTRLQVPVQVFIAISDGYYRKPLPGMWEHLEKYQNNHINIDKEKSFFVGDAAGRPEVGKGKTKRRKDHSLADRLFAYNIGLTFYTPEEHFFNIKKEEWIKQDFDPTKDFDELSLLEPTDTKLPSDECELIIMVGLPGSGKSNFCQQNLVPLGYTVANADTVGSIQACVKICEKALTSGISCVVDNTNVDVDSRKKFIAIAKKLNVQCRCFYMNISLAQVKHHLTFRQLTDTKHSKVSEMILNMMKKKYTQPQLDEGFTEIVKVNIKPTFKRDDWKRLYRLYLVEK
;
A
#
# COMPACT_ATOMS: atom_id res chain seq x y z
N MET A 1 -47.59 -14.51 -6.02
CA MET A 1 -47.43 -13.28 -5.20
C MET A 1 -47.08 -12.13 -6.13
N ASN A 2 -47.72 -10.96 -6.02
CA ASN A 2 -47.31 -9.77 -6.79
C ASN A 2 -45.99 -9.23 -6.24
N ARG A 3 -44.87 -9.75 -6.74
CA ARG A 3 -43.52 -9.30 -6.38
C ARG A 3 -43.07 -8.20 -7.34
N VAL A 4 -42.47 -7.16 -6.80
CA VAL A 4 -41.93 -6.03 -7.58
C VAL A 4 -40.40 -6.02 -7.45
N CYS A 5 -39.71 -5.76 -8.56
CA CYS A 5 -38.26 -5.57 -8.60
C CYS A 5 -37.93 -4.10 -8.90
N LEU A 6 -37.08 -3.50 -8.07
CA LEU A 6 -36.69 -2.10 -8.15
C LEU A 6 -35.17 -1.96 -8.16
N LEU A 7 -34.66 -0.98 -8.90
CA LEU A 7 -33.32 -0.44 -8.69
C LEU A 7 -33.44 0.84 -7.87
N LYS A 8 -33.09 0.77 -6.59
CA LYS A 8 -33.16 1.90 -5.66
C LYS A 8 -31.86 2.71 -5.73
N PRO A 9 -31.90 4.00 -6.06
CA PRO A 9 -30.69 4.80 -6.17
C PRO A 9 -30.02 4.97 -4.81
N MET A 10 -28.69 4.87 -4.77
CA MET A 10 -27.91 5.11 -3.55
C MET A 10 -27.57 6.59 -3.34
N LYS A 11 -27.82 7.44 -4.35
CA LYS A 11 -27.62 8.90 -4.30
C LYS A 11 -28.93 9.61 -4.64
N ALA A 12 -29.18 10.76 -4.02
CA ALA A 12 -30.42 11.53 -4.17
C ALA A 12 -30.65 12.11 -5.58
N GLU A 13 -29.63 12.07 -6.45
CA GLU A 13 -29.67 12.61 -7.82
C GLU A 13 -30.38 11.71 -8.84
N HIS A 14 -30.79 10.49 -8.47
CA HIS A 14 -31.45 9.53 -9.34
C HIS A 14 -32.83 9.14 -8.82
N LYS A 15 -33.69 8.67 -9.72
CA LYS A 15 -35.02 8.14 -9.37
C LYS A 15 -34.96 6.61 -9.28
N THR A 16 -35.82 6.03 -8.44
CA THR A 16 -36.04 4.58 -8.41
C THR A 16 -36.53 4.09 -9.77
N ILE A 17 -35.87 3.06 -10.30
CA ILE A 17 -36.25 2.44 -11.57
C ILE A 17 -37.06 1.17 -11.26
N HIS A 18 -38.25 1.07 -11.83
CA HIS A 18 -39.09 -0.12 -11.72
C HIS A 18 -38.76 -1.07 -12.86
N LEU A 19 -38.34 -2.29 -12.53
CA LEU A 19 -38.04 -3.32 -13.54
C LEU A 19 -39.26 -4.23 -13.72
N HIS A 20 -39.58 -4.55 -14.97
CA HIS A 20 -40.63 -5.51 -15.31
C HIS A 20 -40.06 -6.93 -15.42
N PRO A 21 -40.88 -7.99 -15.29
CA PRO A 21 -40.42 -9.36 -15.52
C PRO A 21 -39.85 -9.52 -16.94
N GLY A 22 -38.75 -10.25 -17.08
CA GLY A 22 -38.06 -10.40 -18.37
C GLY A 22 -37.08 -9.26 -18.67
N LEU A 23 -36.92 -8.92 -19.96
CA LEU A 23 -35.81 -8.12 -20.46
C LEU A 23 -36.01 -6.61 -20.27
N ASN A 24 -35.13 -5.98 -19.49
CA ASN A 24 -35.08 -4.54 -19.30
C ASN A 24 -33.75 -3.99 -19.84
N ILE A 25 -33.77 -2.86 -20.55
CA ILE A 25 -32.54 -2.17 -20.99
C ILE A 25 -32.47 -0.82 -20.29
N ILE A 26 -31.36 -0.57 -19.60
CA ILE A 26 -31.11 0.69 -18.90
C ILE A 26 -29.81 1.34 -19.37
N GLY A 27 -29.76 2.66 -19.31
CA GLY A 27 -28.65 3.48 -19.76
C GLY A 27 -28.99 4.96 -19.68
N ARG A 28 -28.33 5.82 -20.46
CA ARG A 28 -28.59 7.26 -20.52
C ARG A 28 -29.94 7.53 -21.21
N GLN A 29 -31.03 7.48 -20.44
CA GLN A 29 -32.39 7.72 -20.90
C GLN A 29 -33.25 8.40 -19.82
N ARG A 30 -34.35 9.04 -20.25
CA ARG A 30 -35.21 9.86 -19.38
C ARG A 30 -35.76 9.10 -18.17
N GLU A 31 -36.09 7.83 -18.35
CA GLU A 31 -36.66 6.95 -17.32
C GLU A 31 -35.68 6.67 -16.17
N THR A 32 -34.38 6.53 -16.47
CA THR A 32 -33.33 6.31 -15.45
C THR A 32 -32.86 7.61 -14.78
N GLY A 33 -33.13 8.75 -15.41
CA GLY A 33 -32.62 10.05 -14.97
C GLY A 33 -31.11 10.26 -15.21
N ILE A 34 -30.41 9.31 -15.84
CA ILE A 34 -28.98 9.42 -16.13
C ILE A 34 -28.77 10.32 -17.34
N ARG A 35 -27.94 11.37 -17.18
CA ARG A 35 -27.55 12.32 -18.24
C ARG A 35 -26.06 12.25 -18.61
N ASP A 36 -25.25 11.46 -17.89
CA ASP A 36 -23.80 11.33 -18.10
C ASP A 36 -23.48 10.77 -19.48
N GLU A 37 -22.74 11.52 -20.31
CA GLU A 37 -22.35 11.11 -21.66
C GLU A 37 -21.47 9.86 -21.70
N LYS A 38 -20.82 9.51 -20.59
CA LYS A 38 -20.08 8.26 -20.44
C LYS A 38 -21.00 7.05 -20.30
N CYS A 39 -22.28 7.23 -19.99
CA CYS A 39 -23.26 6.17 -19.99
C CYS A 39 -23.86 6.01 -21.40
N SER A 40 -23.75 4.83 -22.00
CA SER A 40 -24.44 4.50 -23.24
C SER A 40 -25.96 4.61 -23.07
N LYS A 41 -26.70 4.91 -24.14
CA LYS A 41 -28.18 4.84 -24.12
C LYS A 41 -28.68 3.42 -23.81
N LYS A 42 -27.90 2.40 -24.20
CA LYS A 42 -28.08 0.99 -23.85
C LYS A 42 -26.82 0.53 -23.13
N GLN A 43 -26.79 0.68 -21.81
CA GLN A 43 -25.59 0.46 -21.01
C GLN A 43 -25.58 -0.94 -20.43
N VAL A 44 -26.70 -1.38 -19.85
CA VAL A 44 -26.87 -2.77 -19.40
C VAL A 44 -28.24 -3.30 -19.77
N GLU A 45 -28.28 -4.61 -19.92
CA GLU A 45 -29.46 -5.44 -20.11
C GLU A 45 -29.67 -6.26 -18.84
N LEU A 46 -30.90 -6.28 -18.33
CA LEU A 46 -31.30 -6.91 -17.08
C LEU A 46 -32.49 -7.81 -17.34
N ASN A 47 -32.29 -9.13 -17.28
CA ASN A 47 -33.34 -10.11 -17.44
C ASN A 47 -33.84 -10.57 -16.06
N VAL A 48 -35.02 -10.11 -15.66
CA VAL A 48 -35.56 -10.27 -14.30
C VAL A 48 -36.44 -11.51 -14.19
N ASP A 49 -36.03 -12.44 -13.32
CA ASP A 49 -36.83 -13.59 -12.88
C ASP A 49 -37.47 -13.25 -11.53
N MET A 50 -38.75 -12.91 -11.55
CA MET A 50 -39.50 -12.53 -10.35
C MET A 50 -39.72 -13.71 -9.41
N ASP A 51 -39.82 -14.95 -9.92
CA ASP A 51 -40.08 -16.12 -9.09
C ASP A 51 -38.84 -16.47 -8.26
N LYS A 52 -37.66 -16.39 -8.88
CA LYS A 52 -36.35 -16.69 -8.26
C LYS A 52 -35.67 -15.50 -7.59
N CYS A 53 -36.27 -14.30 -7.62
CA CYS A 53 -35.65 -13.03 -7.18
C CYS A 53 -34.22 -12.87 -7.70
N ASN A 54 -34.01 -13.13 -8.99
CA ASN A 54 -32.71 -13.03 -9.64
C ASN A 54 -32.83 -12.12 -10.88
N ILE A 55 -31.76 -11.41 -11.19
CA ILE A 55 -31.60 -10.65 -12.43
C ILE A 55 -30.34 -11.15 -13.12
N LYS A 56 -30.47 -11.66 -14.35
CA LYS A 56 -29.31 -11.92 -15.20
C LYS A 56 -28.93 -10.63 -15.92
N LEU A 57 -27.78 -10.08 -15.57
CA LEU A 57 -27.23 -8.85 -16.13
C LEU A 57 -26.29 -9.16 -17.29
N LYS A 58 -26.34 -8.32 -18.34
CA LYS A 58 -25.35 -8.25 -19.42
C LYS A 58 -24.93 -6.81 -19.71
N ILE A 59 -23.63 -6.56 -19.82
CA ILE A 59 -23.11 -5.21 -20.12
C ILE A 59 -23.06 -4.98 -21.63
N LEU A 60 -23.78 -3.97 -22.10
CA LEU A 60 -23.86 -3.59 -23.52
C LEU A 60 -22.98 -2.39 -23.87
N GLY A 61 -22.78 -1.47 -22.92
CA GLY A 61 -22.02 -0.24 -23.14
C GLY A 61 -20.50 -0.46 -23.19
N VAL A 62 -19.80 0.43 -23.90
CA VAL A 62 -18.33 0.38 -24.04
C VAL A 62 -17.62 0.73 -22.72
N ASN A 63 -18.18 1.69 -21.95
CA ASN A 63 -17.66 2.02 -20.64
C ASN A 63 -18.06 0.95 -19.62
N PRO A 64 -17.16 0.55 -18.71
CA PRO A 64 -17.43 -0.53 -17.77
C PRO A 64 -18.53 -0.16 -16.75
N CYS A 65 -19.21 -1.18 -16.23
CA CYS A 65 -20.14 -1.05 -15.11
C CYS A 65 -19.46 -1.54 -13.82
N GLY A 66 -20.01 -1.15 -12.67
CA GLY A 66 -19.63 -1.69 -11.36
C GLY A 66 -20.69 -2.65 -10.85
N ILE A 67 -20.28 -3.82 -10.34
CA ILE A 67 -21.20 -4.77 -9.72
C ILE A 67 -20.60 -5.14 -8.37
N ASN A 68 -21.28 -4.76 -7.28
CA ASN A 68 -20.76 -4.88 -5.91
C ASN A 68 -19.33 -4.31 -5.75
N GLY A 69 -19.03 -3.20 -6.45
CA GLY A 69 -17.73 -2.53 -6.44
C GLY A 69 -16.67 -3.10 -7.40
N LEU A 70 -16.96 -4.20 -8.12
CA LEU A 70 -16.07 -4.79 -9.11
C LEU A 70 -16.32 -4.20 -10.50
N MET A 71 -15.25 -3.85 -11.21
CA MET A 71 -15.34 -3.35 -12.58
C MET A 71 -15.59 -4.51 -13.55
N CYS A 72 -16.69 -4.42 -14.31
CA CYS A 72 -17.08 -5.40 -15.32
C CYS A 72 -17.07 -4.74 -16.70
N LEU A 73 -16.40 -5.38 -17.67
CA LEU A 73 -16.23 -4.86 -19.03
C LEU A 73 -17.42 -5.22 -19.93
N GLN A 74 -17.51 -4.60 -21.10
CA GLN A 74 -18.53 -4.90 -22.12
C GLN A 74 -18.61 -6.42 -22.41
N ASN A 75 -19.83 -6.93 -22.64
CA ASN A 75 -20.17 -8.35 -22.82
C ASN A 75 -20.01 -9.25 -21.57
N THR A 76 -19.67 -8.70 -20.40
CA THR A 76 -19.74 -9.48 -19.15
C THR A 76 -21.19 -9.81 -18.82
N GLU A 77 -21.45 -11.07 -18.45
CA GLU A 77 -22.73 -11.56 -17.94
C GLU A 77 -22.59 -12.05 -16.49
N CYS A 78 -23.54 -11.72 -15.62
CA CYS A 78 -23.57 -12.20 -14.24
C CYS A 78 -24.98 -12.19 -13.64
N ASP A 79 -25.18 -12.87 -12.52
CA ASP A 79 -26.44 -12.86 -11.76
C ASP A 79 -26.40 -11.80 -10.65
N MET A 80 -27.55 -11.18 -10.39
CA MET A 80 -27.77 -10.20 -9.31
C MET A 80 -29.00 -10.57 -8.48
N ARG A 81 -28.92 -10.40 -7.17
CA ARG A 81 -29.95 -10.74 -6.18
C ARG A 81 -30.37 -9.52 -5.37
N HIS A 82 -31.42 -9.69 -4.57
CA HIS A 82 -31.85 -8.68 -3.60
C HIS A 82 -30.66 -8.22 -2.72
N GLY A 83 -30.39 -6.92 -2.69
CA GLY A 83 -29.29 -6.29 -1.94
C GLY A 83 -28.01 -6.04 -2.75
N ASP A 84 -27.87 -6.61 -3.96
CA ASP A 84 -26.71 -6.34 -4.82
C ASP A 84 -26.74 -4.91 -5.38
N VAL A 85 -25.55 -4.35 -5.61
CA VAL A 85 -25.36 -2.98 -6.10
C VAL A 85 -24.85 -2.97 -7.53
N LEU A 86 -25.55 -2.25 -8.39
CA LEU A 86 -25.19 -1.96 -9.77
C LEU A 86 -24.80 -0.49 -9.93
N GLU A 87 -23.56 -0.23 -10.33
CA GLU A 87 -23.10 1.05 -10.86
C GLU A 87 -23.22 1.03 -12.38
N VAL A 88 -24.16 1.79 -12.94
CA VAL A 88 -24.45 1.76 -14.39
C VAL A 88 -23.23 2.19 -15.22
N VAL A 89 -22.35 3.01 -14.64
CA VAL A 89 -20.97 3.24 -15.13
C VAL A 89 -20.06 3.12 -13.92
N TYR A 90 -18.93 2.40 -14.02
CA TYR A 90 -18.05 2.13 -12.88
C TYR A 90 -17.69 3.39 -12.07
N GLY A 91 -17.95 3.35 -10.77
CA GLY A 91 -17.80 4.47 -9.82
C GLY A 91 -18.90 5.54 -9.90
N ARG A 92 -19.97 5.33 -10.67
CA ARG A 92 -21.05 6.30 -10.93
C ARG A 92 -22.43 5.64 -11.01
N HIS A 93 -23.49 6.41 -10.73
CA HIS A 93 -24.89 5.98 -10.90
C HIS A 93 -25.19 4.62 -10.23
N ALA A 94 -24.97 4.56 -8.91
CA ALA A 94 -25.17 3.34 -8.12
C ALA A 94 -26.64 3.11 -7.73
N PHE A 95 -27.11 1.89 -7.94
CA PHE A 95 -28.44 1.42 -7.57
C PHE A 95 -28.38 0.08 -6.87
N GLU A 96 -29.17 -0.09 -5.81
CA GLU A 96 -29.37 -1.34 -5.08
C GLU A 96 -30.58 -2.10 -5.65
N VAL A 97 -30.43 -3.40 -5.87
CA VAL A 97 -31.50 -4.29 -6.34
C VAL A 97 -32.44 -4.62 -5.17
N GLN A 98 -33.74 -4.34 -5.32
CA GLN A 98 -34.74 -4.65 -4.31
C GLN A 98 -35.92 -5.43 -4.90
N PHE A 99 -36.07 -6.68 -4.48
CA PHE A 99 -37.29 -7.48 -4.62
C PHE A 99 -38.21 -7.28 -3.42
N LYS A 100 -39.49 -6.94 -3.64
CA LYS A 100 -40.50 -6.72 -2.59
C LYS A 100 -41.76 -7.56 -2.85
N PRO A 101 -42.15 -8.48 -1.94
CA PRO A 101 -41.36 -8.97 -0.80
C PRO A 101 -40.11 -9.74 -1.27
N PRO A 102 -39.02 -9.79 -0.48
CA PRO A 102 -37.89 -10.67 -0.76
C PRO A 102 -38.33 -12.15 -0.76
N LEU A 103 -37.48 -13.07 -1.21
CA LEU A 103 -37.78 -14.50 -1.07
C LEU A 103 -37.90 -14.86 0.41
N ASP A 104 -39.05 -15.40 0.81
CA ASP A 104 -39.23 -16.03 2.12
C ASP A 104 -38.28 -17.23 2.21
N ASN A 105 -37.19 -17.07 2.95
CA ASN A 105 -36.57 -18.21 3.62
C ASN A 105 -37.40 -18.41 4.89
N GLY A 106 -38.13 -19.52 4.96
CA GLY A 106 -39.16 -19.81 5.97
C GLY A 106 -38.92 -19.20 7.35
N GLU A 107 -39.90 -18.43 7.79
CA GLU A 107 -40.01 -17.93 9.15
C GLU A 107 -39.98 -19.07 10.17
N LEU A 108 -39.12 -18.95 11.19
CA LEU A 108 -39.50 -19.31 12.54
C LEU A 108 -39.78 -18.00 13.28
N VAL A 109 -41.06 -17.64 13.32
CA VAL A 109 -41.59 -16.60 14.21
C VAL A 109 -41.35 -17.06 15.64
N THR A 110 -40.51 -16.35 16.38
CA THR A 110 -40.66 -16.24 17.84
C THR A 110 -40.56 -14.77 18.21
N THR A 111 -41.64 -14.28 18.77
CA THR A 111 -41.78 -12.96 19.39
C THR A 111 -40.69 -12.75 20.43
N ALA A 112 -39.89 -11.69 20.25
CA ALA A 112 -38.93 -11.22 21.24
C ALA A 112 -39.62 -10.78 22.55
N PRO A 113 -38.87 -10.78 23.66
CA PRO A 113 -38.37 -9.49 24.12
C PRO A 113 -36.85 -9.40 24.02
N LYS A 114 -36.45 -8.14 23.79
CA LYS A 114 -35.12 -7.59 23.59
C LYS A 114 -34.04 -8.19 24.51
N ASP A 115 -32.98 -8.73 23.92
CA ASP A 115 -31.63 -8.64 24.47
C ASP A 115 -30.56 -8.69 23.36
N ALA A 116 -29.80 -7.61 23.24
CA ALA A 116 -28.82 -7.35 22.18
C ALA A 116 -27.46 -8.07 22.38
N SER A 117 -27.38 -9.02 23.32
CA SER A 117 -26.15 -9.73 23.69
C SER A 117 -25.98 -11.08 22.98
N ILE A 118 -27.04 -11.65 22.38
CA ILE A 118 -27.02 -13.04 21.88
C ILE A 118 -26.69 -13.13 20.36
N GLN A 119 -27.05 -12.14 19.54
CA GLN A 119 -26.89 -12.20 18.08
C GLN A 119 -25.43 -12.15 17.57
N LYS A 120 -24.46 -11.66 18.38
CA LYS A 120 -23.04 -11.72 18.00
C LYS A 120 -22.48 -13.15 18.04
N ASN A 121 -23.00 -14.00 18.93
CA ASN A 121 -22.47 -15.34 19.14
C ASN A 121 -22.80 -16.29 17.97
N GLU A 122 -24.00 -16.23 17.38
CA GLU A 122 -24.38 -17.19 16.32
C GLU A 122 -23.55 -17.02 15.03
N LYS A 123 -23.20 -15.79 14.65
CA LYS A 123 -22.37 -15.52 13.47
C LYS A 123 -20.89 -15.95 13.68
N GLU A 124 -20.35 -15.72 14.87
CA GLU A 124 -19.01 -16.19 15.26
C GLU A 124 -18.93 -17.71 15.40
N ILE A 125 -20.03 -18.37 15.77
CA ILE A 125 -20.13 -19.83 15.86
C ILE A 125 -20.15 -20.45 14.45
N VAL A 126 -20.90 -19.90 13.48
CA VAL A 126 -20.98 -20.45 12.11
C VAL A 126 -19.66 -20.28 11.34
N ASP A 127 -18.95 -19.16 11.50
CA ASP A 127 -17.64 -18.91 10.86
C ASP A 127 -16.53 -19.86 11.33
N GLN A 128 -16.68 -20.51 12.50
CA GLN A 128 -15.70 -21.49 12.98
C GLN A 128 -15.76 -22.84 12.23
N PHE A 129 -16.82 -23.10 11.45
CA PHE A 129 -17.07 -24.41 10.84
C PHE A 129 -16.92 -24.47 9.31
N LEU A 130 -16.65 -23.35 8.64
CA LEU A 130 -16.48 -23.28 7.19
C LEU A 130 -15.21 -22.52 6.80
N ASP A 131 -14.77 -22.75 5.56
CA ASP A 131 -13.71 -21.98 4.93
C ASP A 131 -14.27 -20.64 4.44
N VAL A 132 -13.75 -19.52 4.96
CA VAL A 132 -14.27 -18.18 4.67
C VAL A 132 -13.21 -17.34 3.95
N TRP A 133 -13.64 -16.63 2.90
CA TRP A 133 -12.86 -15.59 2.25
C TRP A 133 -13.48 -14.22 2.56
N SER A 134 -12.67 -13.27 2.99
CA SER A 134 -13.09 -11.88 3.15
C SER A 134 -12.13 -10.91 2.46
N GLU A 135 -12.64 -9.73 2.17
CA GLU A 135 -11.93 -8.67 1.47
C GLU A 135 -11.89 -7.42 2.35
N VAL A 136 -10.77 -6.69 2.31
CA VAL A 136 -10.55 -5.48 3.10
C VAL A 136 -10.13 -4.35 2.17
N GLU A 137 -10.77 -3.18 2.35
CA GLU A 137 -10.53 -1.94 1.60
C GLU A 137 -10.53 -2.13 0.07
N ASN A 138 -11.63 -2.62 -0.50
CA ASN A 138 -11.80 -2.79 -1.95
C ASN A 138 -10.64 -3.61 -2.57
N GLY A 139 -10.26 -4.70 -1.93
CA GLY A 139 -9.36 -5.68 -2.53
C GLY A 139 -7.89 -5.44 -2.27
N LYS A 140 -7.53 -4.43 -1.46
CA LYS A 140 -6.12 -4.21 -1.07
C LYS A 140 -5.55 -5.35 -0.24
N MET A 141 -6.39 -6.01 0.55
CA MET A 141 -6.04 -7.20 1.30
C MET A 141 -7.16 -8.23 1.22
N LEU A 142 -6.78 -9.50 1.08
CA LEU A 142 -7.69 -10.64 1.21
C LEU A 142 -7.34 -11.43 2.47
N ILE A 143 -8.34 -12.05 3.07
CA ILE A 143 -8.18 -12.94 4.22
C ILE A 143 -8.85 -14.26 3.89
N PHE A 144 -8.14 -15.35 4.16
CA PHE A 144 -8.70 -16.69 4.15
C PHE A 144 -8.66 -17.25 5.57
N THR A 145 -9.80 -17.68 6.08
CA THR A 145 -9.89 -18.35 7.39
C THR A 145 -10.35 -19.77 7.13
N SER A 146 -9.49 -20.76 7.40
CA SER A 146 -9.89 -22.16 7.26
C SER A 146 -10.80 -22.60 8.40
N LYS A 147 -11.59 -23.64 8.15
CA LYS A 147 -12.37 -24.32 9.19
C LYS A 147 -11.52 -24.63 10.43
N GLY A 148 -12.08 -24.38 11.61
CA GLY A 148 -11.47 -24.72 12.91
C GLY A 148 -10.46 -23.71 13.44
N VAL A 149 -10.24 -22.58 12.76
CA VAL A 149 -9.44 -21.48 13.31
C VAL A 149 -10.14 -20.91 14.54
N ARG A 150 -9.37 -20.66 15.60
CA ARG A 150 -9.82 -20.03 16.85
C ARG A 150 -8.91 -18.87 17.18
N GLY A 151 -9.45 -17.85 17.87
CA GLY A 151 -8.63 -16.79 18.44
C GLY A 151 -7.66 -17.36 19.49
N SER A 152 -6.50 -16.72 19.64
CA SER A 152 -5.51 -17.09 20.66
C SER A 152 -4.69 -15.88 21.09
N SER A 153 -4.19 -15.90 22.33
CA SER A 153 -3.22 -14.92 22.80
C SER A 153 -1.81 -15.20 22.25
N LYS A 154 -1.55 -16.39 21.71
CA LYS A 154 -0.26 -16.76 21.10
C LYS A 154 -0.41 -16.96 19.61
N ILE A 155 0.36 -16.20 18.81
CA ILE A 155 0.33 -16.31 17.36
C ILE A 155 1.66 -16.84 16.85
N ALA A 156 1.60 -17.95 16.12
CA ALA A 156 2.71 -18.45 15.33
C ALA A 156 2.47 -17.97 13.90
N SER A 157 3.17 -16.90 13.51
CA SER A 157 2.97 -16.25 12.23
C SER A 157 4.11 -16.53 11.26
N TYR A 158 3.78 -16.67 9.97
CA TYR A 158 4.72 -17.09 8.93
C TYR A 158 4.53 -16.27 7.66
N ASP A 159 5.61 -16.02 6.94
CA ASP A 159 5.53 -15.82 5.50
C ASP A 159 5.11 -17.15 4.81
N MET A 160 4.71 -17.08 3.54
CA MET A 160 4.31 -18.24 2.76
C MET A 160 5.41 -18.73 1.79
N ASP A 161 5.78 -17.90 0.80
CA ASP A 161 6.63 -18.30 -0.33
C ASP A 161 8.11 -18.16 0.06
N GLY A 162 8.84 -19.27 0.17
CA GLY A 162 10.21 -19.31 0.71
C GLY A 162 10.28 -19.74 2.17
N THR A 163 9.12 -19.78 2.86
CA THR A 163 9.01 -20.14 4.27
C THR A 163 8.25 -21.46 4.47
N ILE A 164 6.95 -21.49 4.14
CA ILE A 164 6.10 -22.69 4.25
C ILE A 164 6.19 -23.55 3.00
N ILE A 165 6.23 -22.89 1.83
CA ILE A 165 6.32 -23.53 0.53
C ILE A 165 7.50 -22.99 -0.28
N ARG A 166 7.91 -23.74 -1.30
CA ARG A 166 8.83 -23.29 -2.35
C ARG A 166 8.37 -23.81 -3.70
N THR A 167 8.93 -23.29 -4.78
CA THR A 167 8.63 -23.81 -6.13
C THR A 167 9.15 -25.23 -6.29
N LYS A 168 8.34 -26.09 -6.93
CA LYS A 168 8.75 -27.45 -7.26
C LYS A 168 9.78 -27.45 -8.40
N SER A 169 9.67 -26.48 -9.30
CA SER A 169 10.54 -26.28 -10.44
C SER A 169 11.94 -25.71 -10.09
N GLY A 170 12.12 -25.19 -8.88
CA GLY A 170 13.35 -24.50 -8.46
C GLY A 170 13.51 -23.08 -9.04
N ASN A 171 12.51 -22.58 -9.78
CA ASN A 171 12.50 -21.20 -10.25
C ASN A 171 12.20 -20.23 -9.10
N VAL A 172 12.60 -18.97 -9.26
CA VAL A 172 12.29 -17.91 -8.28
C VAL A 172 10.78 -17.66 -8.20
N PHE A 173 10.07 -17.76 -9.33
CA PHE A 173 8.63 -17.57 -9.41
C PHE A 173 7.96 -18.85 -9.95
N PRO A 174 6.78 -19.21 -9.43
CA PRO A 174 6.04 -20.38 -9.91
C PRO A 174 5.58 -20.17 -11.36
N LYS A 175 5.68 -21.20 -12.19
CA LYS A 175 5.20 -21.16 -13.58
C LYS A 175 3.70 -21.44 -13.70
N THR A 176 3.17 -22.23 -12.79
CA THR A 176 1.77 -22.70 -12.76
C THR A 176 1.25 -22.70 -11.32
N CYS A 177 -0.06 -22.85 -11.14
CA CYS A 177 -0.69 -22.82 -9.82
C CYS A 177 -0.30 -24.02 -8.92
N ASP A 178 0.15 -25.12 -9.51
CA ASP A 178 0.63 -26.34 -8.87
C ASP A 178 2.16 -26.41 -8.73
N ASP A 179 2.90 -25.39 -9.19
CA ASP A 179 4.36 -25.29 -9.04
C ASP A 179 4.75 -24.86 -7.63
N TRP A 180 4.36 -25.67 -6.65
CA TRP A 180 4.74 -25.51 -5.26
C TRP A 180 4.92 -26.87 -4.58
N MET A 181 5.75 -26.89 -3.54
CA MET A 181 5.90 -27.99 -2.60
C MET A 181 6.16 -27.41 -1.21
N LEU A 182 5.99 -28.23 -0.17
CA LEU A 182 6.43 -27.83 1.18
C LEU A 182 7.93 -27.51 1.14
N ASN A 183 8.31 -26.42 1.81
CA ASN A 183 9.70 -25.98 1.84
C ASN A 183 10.58 -27.03 2.53
N TYR A 184 10.09 -27.55 3.65
CA TYR A 184 10.72 -28.64 4.41
C TYR A 184 9.69 -29.70 4.83
N PRO A 185 10.10 -30.99 4.95
CA PRO A 185 9.26 -32.05 5.49
C PRO A 185 8.76 -31.80 6.93
N GLU A 186 9.49 -31.02 7.71
CA GLU A 186 9.23 -30.73 9.12
C GLU A 186 8.06 -29.76 9.32
N VAL A 187 7.71 -28.97 8.31
CA VAL A 187 6.71 -27.90 8.39
C VAL A 187 5.37 -28.38 8.98
N PRO A 188 4.71 -29.44 8.45
CA PRO A 188 3.42 -29.87 9.01
C PRO A 188 3.52 -30.33 10.46
N LYS A 189 4.58 -31.06 10.82
CA LYS A 189 4.80 -31.55 12.18
C LYS A 189 4.97 -30.39 13.16
N LYS A 190 5.79 -29.40 12.80
CA LYS A 190 6.06 -28.22 13.64
C LYS A 190 4.80 -27.37 13.83
N LEU A 191 4.05 -27.09 12.77
CA LEU A 191 2.80 -26.33 12.87
C LEU A 191 1.74 -27.06 13.69
N LYS A 192 1.62 -28.38 13.56
CA LYS A 192 0.70 -29.18 14.35
C LYS A 192 1.05 -29.16 15.84
N SER A 193 2.33 -29.27 16.19
CA SER A 193 2.79 -29.12 17.58
C SER A 193 2.41 -27.76 18.15
N LEU A 194 2.71 -26.67 17.44
CA LEU A 194 2.38 -25.32 17.90
C LEU A 194 0.89 -25.10 18.05
N TRP A 195 0.08 -25.61 17.11
CA TRP A 195 -1.36 -25.55 17.21
C TRP A 195 -1.90 -26.30 18.44
N GLN A 196 -1.35 -27.49 18.72
CA GLN A 196 -1.66 -28.26 19.94
C GLN A 196 -1.22 -27.52 21.21
N ASP A 197 -0.12 -26.77 21.15
CA ASP A 197 0.35 -25.89 22.23
C ASP A 197 -0.48 -24.60 22.37
N GLY A 198 -1.58 -24.46 21.63
CA GLY A 198 -2.51 -23.34 21.72
C GLY A 198 -2.13 -22.11 20.90
N PHE A 199 -1.18 -22.22 19.98
CA PHE A 199 -0.92 -21.15 19.02
C PHE A 199 -2.00 -21.10 17.94
N LYS A 200 -2.42 -19.89 17.59
CA LYS A 200 -3.11 -19.65 16.33
C LYS A 200 -2.07 -19.56 15.21
N ILE A 201 -2.28 -20.30 14.13
CA ILE A 201 -1.39 -20.31 12.96
C ILE A 201 -1.86 -19.26 11.96
N CYS A 202 -1.01 -18.27 11.66
CA CYS A 202 -1.32 -17.20 10.73
C CYS A 202 -0.27 -17.08 9.63
N PHE A 203 -0.68 -16.91 8.38
CA PHE A 203 0.23 -16.60 7.28
C PHE A 203 0.06 -15.15 6.84
N PHE A 204 1.14 -14.45 6.57
CA PHE A 204 1.17 -13.07 6.10
C PHE A 204 1.99 -12.98 4.83
N THR A 205 1.35 -12.74 3.69
CA THR A 205 2.01 -12.85 2.39
C THR A 205 1.80 -11.63 1.49
N ASN A 206 2.86 -11.20 0.81
CA ASN A 206 2.88 -10.08 -0.12
C ASN A 206 2.63 -10.57 -1.55
N GLN A 207 1.43 -10.39 -2.11
CA GLN A 207 0.99 -10.93 -3.40
C GLN A 207 0.67 -9.84 -4.43
N GLY A 208 1.63 -8.92 -4.61
CA GLY A 208 1.55 -7.81 -5.57
C GLY A 208 1.39 -8.23 -7.04
N GLY A 209 1.62 -9.50 -7.37
CA GLY A 209 1.39 -10.06 -8.70
C GLY A 209 -0.09 -10.08 -9.09
N ILE A 210 -0.99 -10.20 -8.10
CA ILE A 210 -2.44 -10.26 -8.31
C ILE A 210 -2.96 -8.90 -8.81
N ALA A 211 -2.63 -7.81 -8.12
CA ALA A 211 -3.02 -6.46 -8.56
C ALA A 211 -2.42 -6.09 -9.93
N LYS A 212 -1.27 -6.65 -10.28
CA LYS A 212 -0.57 -6.41 -11.56
C LYS A 212 -1.07 -7.31 -12.70
N GLY A 213 -2.07 -8.17 -12.45
CA GLY A 213 -2.58 -9.13 -13.44
C GLY A 213 -1.60 -10.24 -13.83
N LYS A 214 -0.49 -10.39 -13.08
CA LYS A 214 0.54 -11.43 -13.32
C LYS A 214 0.19 -12.76 -12.66
N THR A 215 -0.77 -12.76 -11.74
CA THR A 215 -1.21 -13.94 -10.99
C THR A 215 -2.72 -13.96 -10.98
N ASN A 216 -3.32 -15.07 -11.41
CA ASN A 216 -4.77 -15.23 -11.39
C ASN A 216 -5.25 -15.41 -9.94
N LEU A 217 -6.21 -14.59 -9.50
CA LEU A 217 -6.71 -14.62 -8.13
C LEU A 217 -7.40 -15.95 -7.78
N ASN A 218 -8.18 -16.53 -8.69
CA ASN A 218 -8.92 -17.77 -8.41
C ASN A 218 -7.97 -18.95 -8.28
N GLU A 219 -6.95 -19.03 -9.13
CA GLU A 219 -5.88 -20.03 -9.01
C GLU A 219 -5.11 -19.86 -7.71
N PHE A 220 -4.83 -18.62 -7.30
CA PHE A 220 -4.18 -18.35 -6.02
C PHE A 220 -5.05 -18.81 -4.83
N LYS A 221 -6.36 -18.54 -4.86
CA LYS A 221 -7.31 -19.04 -3.84
C LYS A 221 -7.31 -20.57 -3.76
N GLN A 222 -7.24 -21.26 -4.90
CA GLN A 222 -7.14 -22.72 -4.94
C GLN A 222 -5.80 -23.21 -4.36
N LYS A 223 -4.68 -22.58 -4.71
CA LYS A 223 -3.35 -22.87 -4.14
C LYS A 223 -3.37 -22.79 -2.61
N ILE A 224 -3.96 -21.75 -2.03
CA ILE A 224 -4.10 -21.60 -0.57
C ILE A 224 -4.87 -22.79 0.05
N LYS A 225 -6.01 -23.17 -0.52
CA LYS A 225 -6.80 -24.31 -0.03
C LYS A 225 -6.02 -25.63 -0.06
N GLN A 226 -5.25 -25.87 -1.13
CA GLN A 226 -4.42 -27.07 -1.23
C GLN A 226 -3.29 -27.08 -0.19
N ILE A 227 -2.66 -25.92 0.06
CA ILE A 227 -1.62 -25.79 1.09
C ILE A 227 -2.19 -26.12 2.47
N VAL A 228 -3.30 -25.48 2.87
CA VAL A 228 -3.92 -25.73 4.17
C VAL A 228 -4.34 -27.19 4.32
N THR A 229 -4.93 -27.79 3.27
CA THR A 229 -5.25 -29.22 3.24
C THR A 229 -4.02 -30.09 3.47
N ARG A 230 -2.88 -29.74 2.87
CA ARG A 230 -1.62 -30.49 3.02
C ARG A 230 -0.99 -30.37 4.41
N LEU A 231 -1.19 -29.24 5.08
CA LEU A 231 -0.67 -28.95 6.42
C LEU A 231 -1.48 -29.62 7.53
N GLN A 232 -2.77 -29.89 7.29
CA GLN A 232 -3.69 -30.53 8.25
C GLN A 232 -3.78 -29.81 9.60
N VAL A 233 -3.68 -28.47 9.57
CA VAL A 233 -3.90 -27.59 10.73
C VAL A 233 -4.78 -26.41 10.30
N PRO A 234 -5.62 -25.85 11.18
CA PRO A 234 -6.35 -24.62 10.88
C PRO A 234 -5.39 -23.44 10.70
N VAL A 235 -5.53 -22.68 9.60
CA VAL A 235 -4.70 -21.54 9.25
C VAL A 235 -5.55 -20.35 8.85
N GLN A 236 -5.17 -19.17 9.31
CA GLN A 236 -5.68 -17.90 8.78
C GLN A 236 -4.62 -17.20 7.94
N VAL A 237 -4.91 -16.88 6.69
CA VAL A 237 -3.97 -16.30 5.73
C VAL A 237 -4.39 -14.87 5.41
N PHE A 238 -3.47 -13.92 5.60
CA PHE A 238 -3.59 -12.51 5.27
C PHE A 238 -2.74 -12.22 4.03
N ILE A 239 -3.34 -11.64 3.01
CA ILE A 239 -2.77 -11.54 1.67
C ILE A 239 -2.80 -10.08 1.24
N ALA A 240 -1.66 -9.41 1.26
CA ALA A 240 -1.52 -8.05 0.77
C ALA A 240 -1.44 -8.05 -0.77
N ILE A 241 -2.47 -7.52 -1.44
CA ILE A 241 -2.63 -7.58 -2.90
C ILE A 241 -1.98 -6.38 -3.59
N SER A 242 -2.03 -5.20 -2.98
CA SER A 242 -1.52 -3.95 -3.55
C SER A 242 -0.39 -3.34 -2.72
N ASP A 243 0.28 -2.34 -3.29
CA ASP A 243 1.18 -1.47 -2.52
C ASP A 243 0.36 -0.72 -1.46
N GLY A 244 0.97 -0.38 -0.32
CA GLY A 244 0.34 0.41 0.74
C GLY A 244 0.48 -0.24 2.11
N TYR A 245 -0.41 0.16 3.04
CA TYR A 245 -0.27 -0.12 4.47
C TYR A 245 -0.33 -1.61 4.85
N TYR A 246 -0.97 -2.46 4.05
CA TYR A 246 -1.02 -3.90 4.28
C TYR A 246 0.24 -4.64 3.78
N ARG A 247 1.07 -4.03 2.93
CA ARG A 247 2.25 -4.69 2.37
C ARG A 247 3.39 -4.71 3.39
N LYS A 248 3.93 -5.89 3.73
CA LYS A 248 5.13 -6.01 4.57
C LYS A 248 6.26 -5.16 3.96
N PRO A 249 7.02 -4.38 4.76
CA PRO A 249 7.17 -4.48 6.21
C PRO A 249 6.14 -3.75 7.08
N LEU A 250 5.14 -3.09 6.51
CA LEU A 250 4.14 -2.36 7.29
C LEU A 250 3.25 -3.31 8.11
N PRO A 251 2.81 -2.90 9.32
CA PRO A 251 2.10 -3.78 10.25
C PRO A 251 0.61 -3.99 9.91
N GLY A 252 0.10 -3.41 8.81
CA GLY A 252 -1.34 -3.34 8.56
C GLY A 252 -2.08 -4.68 8.56
N MET A 253 -1.47 -5.76 8.05
CA MET A 253 -2.10 -7.09 8.15
C MET A 253 -2.20 -7.58 9.59
N TRP A 254 -1.17 -7.34 10.40
CA TRP A 254 -1.12 -7.75 11.80
C TRP A 254 -2.09 -6.92 12.66
N GLU A 255 -2.14 -5.61 12.46
CA GLU A 255 -3.11 -4.76 13.15
C GLU A 255 -4.55 -5.15 12.81
N HIS A 256 -4.81 -5.58 11.57
CA HIS A 256 -6.11 -6.13 11.20
C HIS A 256 -6.39 -7.47 11.90
N LEU A 257 -5.37 -8.33 12.07
CA LEU A 257 -5.49 -9.53 12.89
C LEU A 257 -5.90 -9.21 14.32
N GLU A 258 -5.13 -8.34 14.99
CA GLU A 258 -5.36 -7.93 16.39
C GLU A 258 -6.76 -7.35 16.59
N LYS A 259 -7.18 -6.47 15.67
CA LYS A 259 -8.40 -5.68 15.86
C LYS A 259 -9.68 -6.43 15.48
N TYR A 260 -9.63 -7.26 14.44
CA TYR A 260 -10.85 -7.77 13.81
C TYR A 260 -10.90 -9.28 13.65
N GLN A 261 -9.76 -9.97 13.63
CA GLN A 261 -9.71 -11.38 13.24
C GLN A 261 -9.27 -12.31 14.36
N ASN A 262 -9.23 -11.86 15.62
CA ASN A 262 -8.78 -12.68 16.76
C ASN A 262 -9.83 -12.86 17.87
N ASN A 263 -11.12 -12.74 17.53
CA ASN A 263 -12.25 -12.96 18.46
C ASN A 263 -12.12 -12.16 19.77
N HIS A 264 -11.64 -10.91 19.68
CA HIS A 264 -11.41 -10.02 20.81
C HIS A 264 -10.40 -10.53 21.87
N ILE A 265 -9.61 -11.56 21.55
CA ILE A 265 -8.52 -12.04 22.40
C ILE A 265 -7.28 -11.18 22.16
N ASN A 266 -6.75 -10.59 23.23
CA ASN A 266 -5.51 -9.82 23.18
C ASN A 266 -4.32 -10.73 22.89
N ILE A 267 -3.47 -10.31 21.95
CA ILE A 267 -2.27 -11.04 21.56
C ILE A 267 -1.11 -10.65 22.46
N ASP A 268 -0.48 -11.66 23.06
CA ASP A 268 0.77 -11.56 23.78
C ASP A 268 1.93 -11.62 22.76
N LYS A 269 2.47 -10.45 22.41
CA LYS A 269 3.53 -10.31 21.42
C LYS A 269 4.86 -10.96 21.84
N GLU A 270 5.13 -11.03 23.15
CA GLU A 270 6.35 -11.65 23.67
C GLU A 270 6.33 -13.17 23.49
N LYS A 271 5.14 -13.77 23.60
CA LYS A 271 4.93 -15.21 23.33
C LYS A 271 4.60 -15.53 21.88
N SER A 272 4.49 -14.51 21.03
CA SER A 272 4.22 -14.64 19.61
C SER A 272 5.49 -14.41 18.80
N PHE A 273 5.53 -14.93 17.58
CA PHE A 273 6.70 -14.81 16.71
C PHE A 273 6.32 -14.83 15.25
N PHE A 274 7.17 -14.23 14.41
CA PHE A 274 7.07 -14.25 12.96
C PHE A 274 8.26 -15.01 12.35
N VAL A 275 7.99 -15.87 11.37
CA VAL A 275 9.00 -16.62 10.62
C VAL A 275 8.96 -16.21 9.15
N GLY A 276 10.10 -15.86 8.56
CA GLY A 276 10.14 -15.48 7.14
C GLY A 276 11.52 -15.54 6.51
N ASP A 277 11.60 -15.76 5.19
CA ASP A 277 12.86 -15.89 4.46
C ASP A 277 13.43 -14.54 3.99
N ALA A 278 12.59 -13.49 3.88
CA ALA A 278 13.03 -12.13 3.56
C ALA A 278 13.72 -11.47 4.78
N ALA A 279 14.88 -12.01 5.14
CA ALA A 279 15.58 -11.75 6.39
C ALA A 279 16.88 -10.94 6.21
N GLY A 280 17.20 -10.52 4.98
CA GLY A 280 18.38 -9.73 4.63
C GLY A 280 19.73 -10.41 4.87
N ARG A 281 19.77 -11.74 4.81
CA ARG A 281 21.01 -12.49 4.98
C ARG A 281 21.95 -12.29 3.79
N PRO A 282 23.28 -12.20 4.01
CA PRO A 282 24.26 -12.07 2.95
C PRO A 282 24.37 -13.35 2.11
N GLU A 283 25.06 -13.24 0.97
CA GLU A 283 25.46 -14.40 0.19
C GLU A 283 26.54 -15.18 0.94
N VAL A 284 26.40 -16.51 1.00
CA VAL A 284 27.35 -17.41 1.67
C VAL A 284 27.60 -18.66 0.82
N GLY A 285 28.73 -19.33 1.08
CA GLY A 285 29.12 -20.56 0.37
C GLY A 285 29.59 -20.33 -1.07
N LYS A 286 29.98 -21.42 -1.75
CA LYS A 286 30.45 -21.42 -3.15
C LYS A 286 29.95 -22.66 -3.89
N GLY A 287 29.84 -22.57 -5.22
CA GLY A 287 29.41 -23.68 -6.07
C GLY A 287 28.05 -24.23 -5.65
N LYS A 288 27.98 -25.54 -5.35
CA LYS A 288 26.76 -26.24 -4.94
C LYS A 288 26.24 -25.83 -3.55
N THR A 289 27.09 -25.25 -2.70
CA THR A 289 26.71 -24.76 -1.36
C THR A 289 26.35 -23.27 -1.34
N LYS A 290 26.34 -22.62 -2.51
CA LYS A 290 26.08 -21.19 -2.63
C LYS A 290 24.63 -20.87 -2.28
N ARG A 291 24.41 -20.12 -1.19
CA ARG A 291 23.15 -19.47 -0.88
C ARG A 291 23.24 -18.01 -1.30
N ARG A 292 22.36 -17.59 -2.22
CA ARG A 292 22.28 -16.19 -2.65
C ARG A 292 21.86 -15.31 -1.47
N LYS A 293 22.27 -14.04 -1.49
CA LYS A 293 21.74 -13.05 -0.56
C LYS A 293 20.21 -13.00 -0.63
N ASP A 294 19.56 -12.75 0.50
CA ASP A 294 18.10 -12.66 0.55
C ASP A 294 17.62 -11.52 -0.35
N HIS A 295 16.47 -11.75 -0.97
CA HIS A 295 15.92 -10.83 -1.95
C HIS A 295 15.27 -9.60 -1.31
N SER A 296 15.09 -9.55 0.01
CA SER A 296 14.38 -8.50 0.75
C SER A 296 14.67 -8.60 2.26
N LEU A 297 14.32 -7.56 3.02
CA LEU A 297 14.27 -7.51 4.48
C LEU A 297 12.82 -7.46 5.03
N ALA A 298 11.81 -7.57 4.16
CA ALA A 298 10.42 -7.31 4.49
C ALA A 298 9.91 -8.09 5.71
N ASP A 299 10.30 -9.36 5.85
CA ASP A 299 9.81 -10.23 6.93
C ASP A 299 10.41 -9.87 8.28
N ARG A 300 11.72 -9.65 8.31
CA ARG A 300 12.42 -9.20 9.53
C ARG A 300 11.88 -7.86 9.99
N LEU A 301 11.68 -6.93 9.06
CA LEU A 301 11.22 -5.58 9.38
C LEU A 301 9.72 -5.54 9.71
N PHE A 302 8.91 -6.45 9.15
CA PHE A 302 7.52 -6.65 9.56
C PHE A 302 7.46 -7.07 11.03
N ALA A 303 8.21 -8.10 11.42
CA ALA A 303 8.30 -8.54 12.80
C ALA A 303 8.78 -7.41 13.73
N TYR A 304 9.82 -6.67 13.31
CA TYR A 304 10.36 -5.55 14.06
C TYR A 304 9.32 -4.44 14.29
N ASN A 305 8.64 -4.01 13.22
CA ASN A 305 7.61 -2.96 13.29
C ASN A 305 6.45 -3.32 14.24
N ILE A 306 6.13 -4.60 14.35
CA ILE A 306 5.07 -5.09 15.24
C ILE A 306 5.56 -5.24 16.69
N GLY A 307 6.85 -5.54 16.87
CA GLY A 307 7.45 -5.94 18.15
C GLY A 307 7.38 -7.45 18.40
N LEU A 308 7.56 -8.28 17.36
CA LEU A 308 7.57 -9.74 17.46
C LEU A 308 8.99 -10.30 17.46
N THR A 309 9.17 -11.44 18.12
CA THR A 309 10.36 -12.27 17.93
C THR A 309 10.40 -12.77 16.48
N PHE A 310 11.55 -12.66 15.83
CA PHE A 310 11.74 -13.06 14.44
C PHE A 310 12.68 -14.27 14.30
N TYR A 311 12.30 -15.21 13.44
CA TYR A 311 13.13 -16.34 13.04
C TYR A 311 13.20 -16.48 11.51
N THR A 312 14.31 -16.98 10.98
CA THR A 312 14.30 -17.52 9.61
C THR A 312 13.67 -18.92 9.59
N PRO A 313 13.26 -19.44 8.42
CA PRO A 313 12.72 -20.79 8.32
C PRO A 313 13.71 -21.84 8.85
N GLU A 314 15.00 -21.67 8.58
CA GLU A 314 16.05 -22.60 9.02
C GLU A 314 16.26 -22.58 10.54
N GLU A 315 16.26 -21.39 11.14
CA GLU A 315 16.30 -21.23 12.60
C GLU A 315 15.08 -21.90 13.24
N HIS A 316 13.88 -21.70 12.68
CA HIS A 316 12.63 -22.17 13.27
C HIS A 316 12.39 -23.68 13.11
N PHE A 317 12.62 -24.23 11.91
CA PHE A 317 12.29 -25.63 11.59
C PHE A 317 13.43 -26.60 11.93
N PHE A 318 14.69 -26.16 11.90
CA PHE A 318 15.85 -27.01 12.17
C PHE A 318 16.64 -26.63 13.43
N ASN A 319 16.23 -25.58 14.15
CA ASN A 319 16.92 -25.09 15.34
C ASN A 319 18.40 -24.75 15.08
N ILE A 320 18.68 -24.22 13.88
CA ILE A 320 20.03 -23.80 13.49
C ILE A 320 20.34 -22.46 14.14
N LYS A 321 21.63 -22.21 14.42
CA LYS A 321 22.10 -20.97 15.01
C LYS A 321 21.75 -19.76 14.14
N LYS A 322 21.34 -18.68 14.81
CA LYS A 322 21.03 -17.40 14.18
C LYS A 322 22.17 -16.89 13.29
N GLU A 323 21.82 -16.53 12.06
CA GLU A 323 22.76 -15.98 11.09
C GLU A 323 22.85 -14.45 11.16
N GLU A 324 23.99 -13.90 10.73
CA GLU A 324 24.16 -12.47 10.53
C GLU A 324 23.33 -11.97 9.34
N TRP A 325 22.93 -10.70 9.40
CA TRP A 325 22.13 -10.04 8.38
C TRP A 325 22.59 -8.61 8.15
N ILE A 326 22.32 -8.10 6.94
CA ILE A 326 22.75 -6.76 6.52
C ILE A 326 21.71 -5.74 6.98
N LYS A 327 22.14 -4.83 7.88
CA LYS A 327 21.30 -3.72 8.35
C LYS A 327 21.04 -2.71 7.22
N GLN A 328 19.89 -2.04 7.29
CA GLN A 328 19.59 -0.94 6.36
C GLN A 328 20.47 0.28 6.64
N ASP A 329 20.75 1.04 5.59
CA ASP A 329 21.49 2.31 5.64
C ASP A 329 20.73 3.42 6.40
N PHE A 330 19.43 3.24 6.62
CA PHE A 330 18.57 4.18 7.33
C PHE A 330 17.78 3.46 8.42
N ASP A 331 17.77 4.04 9.62
CA ASP A 331 17.04 3.54 10.77
C ASP A 331 16.00 4.61 11.19
N PRO A 332 14.71 4.40 10.90
CA PRO A 332 13.65 5.36 11.21
C PRO A 332 13.34 5.46 12.70
N THR A 333 13.89 4.56 13.54
CA THR A 333 13.62 4.55 14.98
C THR A 333 14.50 5.51 15.77
N LYS A 334 15.62 5.94 15.19
CA LYS A 334 16.55 6.88 15.82
C LYS A 334 15.91 8.25 15.99
N ASP A 335 16.27 8.92 17.07
CA ASP A 335 15.92 10.32 17.27
C ASP A 335 16.81 11.22 16.39
N PHE A 336 16.19 12.23 15.79
CA PHE A 336 16.85 13.18 14.87
C PHE A 336 17.18 14.52 15.55
N ASP A 337 16.93 14.62 16.86
CA ASP A 337 16.96 15.89 17.59
C ASP A 337 18.39 16.42 17.75
N GLU A 338 19.35 15.50 17.94
CA GLU A 338 20.78 15.80 18.15
C GLU A 338 21.52 16.24 16.88
N LEU A 339 20.98 16.00 15.69
CA LEU A 339 21.59 16.45 14.44
C LEU A 339 21.49 17.99 14.34
N SER A 340 22.50 18.70 13.87
CA SER A 340 22.30 20.12 13.52
C SER A 340 21.44 20.23 12.27
N LEU A 341 20.66 21.30 12.09
CA LEU A 341 19.88 21.49 10.84
C LEU A 341 20.80 21.71 9.63
N LEU A 342 21.85 22.51 9.84
CA LEU A 342 22.86 22.86 8.84
C LEU A 342 24.24 22.39 9.30
N GLU A 343 25.10 22.04 8.35
CA GLU A 343 26.53 21.87 8.55
C GLU A 343 27.29 22.72 7.52
N PRO A 344 28.19 23.62 7.94
CA PRO A 344 28.58 23.96 9.33
C PRO A 344 27.42 24.47 10.21
N THR A 345 27.56 24.34 11.54
CA THR A 345 26.47 24.70 12.49
C THR A 345 26.32 26.20 12.69
N ASP A 346 27.37 26.95 12.39
CA ASP A 346 27.46 28.41 12.42
C ASP A 346 27.06 29.05 11.09
N THR A 347 26.60 28.27 10.10
CA THR A 347 26.06 28.80 8.84
C THR A 347 24.93 29.78 9.12
N LYS A 348 25.15 31.04 8.73
CA LYS A 348 24.18 32.12 8.88
C LYS A 348 23.05 32.01 7.86
N LEU A 349 21.80 32.07 8.33
CA LEU A 349 20.59 32.05 7.51
C LEU A 349 19.50 32.95 8.14
N PRO A 350 19.09 34.06 7.49
CA PRO A 350 19.48 34.51 6.15
C PRO A 350 20.91 35.08 6.13
N SER A 351 21.53 35.19 4.94
CA SER A 351 22.76 35.99 4.78
C SER A 351 22.48 37.48 5.04
N ASP A 352 23.52 38.26 5.37
CA ASP A 352 23.42 39.72 5.55
C ASP A 352 23.15 40.44 4.24
N GLU A 353 23.66 39.88 3.14
CA GLU A 353 23.51 40.43 1.79
C GLU A 353 22.54 39.60 0.95
N CYS A 354 22.00 40.22 -0.10
CA CYS A 354 21.17 39.52 -1.08
C CYS A 354 21.94 38.34 -1.70
N GLU A 355 21.34 37.17 -1.70
CA GLU A 355 22.00 35.93 -2.14
C GLU A 355 21.11 35.02 -2.98
N LEU A 356 21.76 34.12 -3.71
CA LEU A 356 21.14 33.01 -4.42
C LEU A 356 21.52 31.67 -3.77
N ILE A 357 20.55 30.97 -3.22
CA ILE A 357 20.72 29.60 -2.73
C ILE A 357 20.32 28.60 -3.82
N ILE A 358 21.20 27.65 -4.13
CA ILE A 358 20.88 26.51 -5.01
C ILE A 358 20.69 25.26 -4.17
N MET A 359 19.46 24.74 -4.11
CA MET A 359 19.19 23.47 -3.45
C MET A 359 19.68 22.31 -4.32
N VAL A 360 20.35 21.33 -3.73
CA VAL A 360 20.84 20.13 -4.43
C VAL A 360 20.36 18.86 -3.72
N GLY A 361 19.75 17.94 -4.46
CA GLY A 361 19.37 16.65 -3.90
C GLY A 361 18.30 15.92 -4.69
N LEU A 362 18.16 14.62 -4.43
CA LEU A 362 17.21 13.76 -5.13
C LEU A 362 15.75 14.19 -4.93
N PRO A 363 14.84 13.90 -5.88
CA PRO A 363 13.40 14.01 -5.61
C PRO A 363 13.01 13.27 -4.33
N GLY A 364 12.16 13.86 -3.48
CA GLY A 364 11.79 13.27 -2.19
C GLY A 364 12.77 13.51 -1.03
N SER A 365 13.92 14.15 -1.28
CA SER A 365 14.92 14.44 -0.24
C SER A 365 14.48 15.47 0.81
N GLY A 366 13.39 16.21 0.57
CA GLY A 366 12.87 17.21 1.51
C GLY A 366 13.20 18.67 1.17
N LYS A 367 13.87 18.94 0.04
CA LYS A 367 14.23 20.33 -0.40
C LYS A 367 13.08 21.32 -0.28
N SER A 368 11.95 21.04 -0.94
CA SER A 368 10.79 21.93 -0.92
C SER A 368 10.26 22.15 0.49
N ASN A 369 10.31 21.13 1.37
CA ASN A 369 9.93 21.30 2.77
C ASN A 369 10.91 22.21 3.51
N PHE A 370 12.22 22.03 3.30
CA PHE A 370 13.25 22.90 3.86
C PHE A 370 13.05 24.36 3.41
N CYS A 371 12.84 24.60 2.12
CA CYS A 371 12.59 25.95 1.59
C CYS A 371 11.36 26.59 2.23
N GLN A 372 10.24 25.86 2.30
CA GLN A 372 9.00 26.38 2.86
C GLN A 372 9.08 26.65 4.37
N GLN A 373 9.83 25.84 5.12
CA GLN A 373 9.93 26.00 6.57
C GLN A 373 11.01 26.99 7.01
N ASN A 374 12.12 27.10 6.26
CA ASN A 374 13.30 27.82 6.72
C ASN A 374 13.68 29.02 5.86
N LEU A 375 13.25 29.10 4.59
CA LEU A 375 13.65 30.19 3.68
C LEU A 375 12.49 31.14 3.36
N VAL A 376 11.31 30.61 3.06
CA VAL A 376 10.12 31.43 2.78
C VAL A 376 9.76 32.37 3.94
N PRO A 377 9.78 31.93 5.23
CA PRO A 377 9.51 32.83 6.35
C PRO A 377 10.56 33.94 6.52
N LEU A 378 11.76 33.76 5.96
CA LEU A 378 12.83 34.75 5.93
C LEU A 378 12.76 35.69 4.73
N GLY A 379 11.73 35.58 3.88
CA GLY A 379 11.51 36.45 2.73
C GLY A 379 12.16 35.98 1.41
N TYR A 380 12.66 34.75 1.34
CA TYR A 380 13.24 34.25 0.08
C TYR A 380 12.16 34.00 -0.98
N THR A 381 12.44 34.44 -2.20
CA THR A 381 11.66 34.02 -3.38
C THR A 381 12.04 32.60 -3.79
N VAL A 382 11.06 31.74 -4.04
CA VAL A 382 11.31 30.35 -4.49
C VAL A 382 11.14 30.23 -6.00
N ALA A 383 12.21 29.82 -6.69
CA ALA A 383 12.18 29.41 -8.08
C ALA A 383 12.17 27.88 -8.20
N ASN A 384 11.07 27.30 -8.70
CA ASN A 384 10.88 25.86 -8.82
C ASN A 384 10.29 25.51 -10.20
N ALA A 385 11.02 24.74 -10.99
CA ALA A 385 10.69 24.43 -12.39
C ALA A 385 9.45 23.54 -12.52
N ASP A 386 9.19 22.69 -11.53
CA ASP A 386 8.00 21.84 -11.49
C ASP A 386 6.74 22.69 -11.29
N THR A 387 6.86 23.85 -10.63
CA THR A 387 5.73 24.77 -10.42
C THR A 387 5.55 25.74 -11.59
N VAL A 388 6.65 26.23 -12.18
CA VAL A 388 6.61 27.29 -13.22
C VAL A 388 6.76 26.76 -14.65
N GLY A 389 6.93 25.44 -14.81
CA GLY A 389 6.90 24.72 -16.08
C GLY A 389 8.21 24.67 -16.86
N SER A 390 9.21 25.51 -16.57
CA SER A 390 10.50 25.48 -17.28
C SER A 390 11.67 26.02 -16.47
N ILE A 391 12.89 25.59 -16.84
CA ILE A 391 14.14 26.13 -16.28
C ILE A 391 14.31 27.60 -16.65
N GLN A 392 13.95 28.00 -17.87
CA GLN A 392 14.03 29.40 -18.31
C GLN A 392 13.12 30.31 -17.48
N ALA A 393 11.93 29.84 -17.11
CA ALA A 393 11.05 30.59 -16.20
C ALA A 393 11.67 30.72 -14.79
N CYS A 394 12.33 29.67 -14.27
CA CYS A 394 13.07 29.77 -13.00
C CYS A 394 14.18 30.81 -13.06
N VAL A 395 14.95 30.83 -14.14
CA VAL A 395 16.02 31.81 -14.36
C VAL A 395 15.46 33.23 -14.31
N LYS A 396 14.33 33.50 -14.99
CA LYS A 396 13.68 34.82 -14.96
C LYS A 396 13.20 35.22 -13.56
N ILE A 397 12.66 34.28 -12.78
CA ILE A 397 12.26 34.54 -11.40
C ILE A 397 13.47 34.90 -10.54
N CYS A 398 14.58 34.17 -10.69
CA CYS A 398 15.83 34.48 -9.99
C CYS A 398 16.34 35.87 -10.35
N GLU A 399 16.45 36.19 -11.65
CA GLU A 399 16.91 37.50 -12.11
C GLU A 399 16.04 38.64 -11.57
N LYS A 400 14.71 38.49 -11.62
CA LYS A 400 13.77 39.50 -11.11
C LYS A 400 13.92 39.73 -9.60
N ALA A 401 13.97 38.65 -8.82
CA ALA A 401 14.08 38.73 -7.36
C ALA A 401 15.40 39.40 -6.95
N LEU A 402 16.52 38.90 -7.49
CA LEU A 402 17.86 39.38 -7.15
C LEU A 402 18.09 40.84 -7.55
N THR A 403 17.57 41.26 -8.72
CA THR A 403 17.63 42.67 -9.16
C THR A 403 16.82 43.59 -8.23
N SER A 404 15.79 43.06 -7.58
CA SER A 404 14.97 43.79 -6.60
C SER A 404 15.57 43.76 -5.19
N GLY A 405 16.79 43.23 -5.01
CA GLY A 405 17.42 43.08 -3.69
C GLY A 405 16.81 41.99 -2.81
N ILE A 406 16.01 41.08 -3.38
CA ILE A 406 15.35 39.99 -2.66
C ILE A 406 16.11 38.69 -2.90
N SER A 407 16.57 38.06 -1.81
CA SER A 407 17.24 36.75 -1.88
C SER A 407 16.34 35.68 -2.50
N CYS A 408 16.94 34.77 -3.26
CA CYS A 408 16.22 33.77 -4.03
C CYS A 408 16.77 32.36 -3.76
N VAL A 409 15.89 31.36 -3.79
CA VAL A 409 16.26 29.95 -3.71
C VAL A 409 15.76 29.17 -4.92
N VAL A 410 16.63 28.37 -5.51
CA VAL A 410 16.31 27.44 -6.59
C VAL A 410 15.98 26.07 -6.01
N ASP A 411 14.69 25.75 -5.89
CA ASP A 411 14.18 24.45 -5.42
C ASP A 411 13.96 23.48 -6.59
N ASN A 412 15.07 23.13 -7.25
CA ASN A 412 15.11 22.07 -8.26
C ASN A 412 16.00 20.92 -7.74
N THR A 413 16.14 19.84 -8.51
CA THR A 413 17.03 18.71 -8.12
C THR A 413 18.50 19.07 -8.22
N ASN A 414 18.90 19.81 -9.26
CA ASN A 414 20.25 20.35 -9.49
C ASN A 414 21.39 19.34 -9.27
N VAL A 415 21.16 18.09 -9.71
CA VAL A 415 22.04 16.96 -9.40
C VAL A 415 23.38 17.00 -10.12
N ASP A 416 23.48 17.68 -11.28
CA ASP A 416 24.69 17.78 -12.09
C ASP A 416 25.22 19.22 -12.23
N VAL A 417 26.49 19.35 -12.63
CA VAL A 417 27.20 20.64 -12.79
C VAL A 417 26.50 21.54 -13.80
N ASP A 418 26.09 21.00 -14.95
CA ASP A 418 25.45 21.76 -16.03
C ASP A 418 24.12 22.41 -15.60
N SER A 419 23.37 21.72 -14.74
CA SER A 419 22.14 22.26 -14.16
C SER A 419 22.44 23.41 -13.20
N ARG A 420 23.46 23.28 -12.34
CA ARG A 420 23.87 24.32 -11.38
C ARG A 420 24.46 25.55 -12.07
N LYS A 421 25.28 25.33 -13.10
CA LYS A 421 25.96 26.38 -13.89
C LYS A 421 25.01 27.47 -14.40
N LYS A 422 23.79 27.09 -14.81
CA LYS A 422 22.75 28.02 -15.31
C LYS A 422 22.36 29.08 -14.28
N PHE A 423 22.29 28.70 -13.01
CA PHE A 423 21.89 29.60 -11.93
C PHE A 423 23.11 30.34 -11.34
N ILE A 424 24.27 29.67 -11.24
CA ILE A 424 25.53 30.32 -10.84
C ILE A 424 25.87 31.49 -11.78
N ALA A 425 25.62 31.34 -13.08
CA ALA A 425 25.83 32.41 -14.06
C ALA A 425 25.01 33.67 -13.76
N ILE A 426 23.80 33.54 -13.19
CA ILE A 426 22.95 34.66 -12.79
C ILE A 426 23.59 35.40 -11.63
N ALA A 427 24.03 34.66 -10.61
CA ALA A 427 24.65 35.25 -9.43
C ALA A 427 25.93 36.01 -9.79
N LYS A 428 26.76 35.44 -10.66
CA LYS A 428 27.96 36.10 -11.20
C LYS A 428 27.62 37.37 -11.99
N LYS A 429 26.61 37.33 -12.86
CA LYS A 429 26.16 38.48 -13.66
C LYS A 429 25.66 39.64 -12.80
N LEU A 430 24.95 39.35 -11.71
CA LEU A 430 24.38 40.34 -10.80
C LEU A 430 25.29 40.68 -9.62
N ASN A 431 26.50 40.12 -9.57
CA ASN A 431 27.46 40.28 -8.48
C ASN A 431 26.85 40.00 -7.08
N VAL A 432 26.05 38.94 -6.98
CA VAL A 432 25.45 38.48 -5.71
C VAL A 432 26.08 37.17 -5.25
N GLN A 433 26.07 36.94 -3.95
CA GLN A 433 26.56 35.69 -3.36
C GLN A 433 25.76 34.49 -3.88
N CYS A 434 26.44 33.37 -4.18
CA CYS A 434 25.79 32.11 -4.49
C CYS A 434 26.24 31.02 -3.52
N ARG A 435 25.30 30.38 -2.81
CA ARG A 435 25.57 29.26 -1.90
C ARG A 435 24.89 27.98 -2.38
N CYS A 436 25.52 26.84 -2.12
CA CYS A 436 24.93 25.54 -2.37
C CYS A 436 24.37 24.96 -1.07
N PHE A 437 23.11 24.55 -1.07
CA PHE A 437 22.50 23.83 0.05
C PHE A 437 22.16 22.43 -0.43
N TYR A 438 22.98 21.43 -0.08
CA TYR A 438 22.75 20.06 -0.53
C TYR A 438 22.18 19.19 0.59
N MET A 439 21.19 18.37 0.25
CA MET A 439 20.51 17.52 1.22
C MET A 439 21.42 16.36 1.64
N ASN A 440 21.77 16.31 2.93
CA ASN A 440 22.59 15.26 3.54
C ASN A 440 21.72 14.08 3.97
N ILE A 441 21.29 13.31 2.97
CA ILE A 441 20.32 12.24 3.15
C ILE A 441 20.69 11.04 2.28
N SER A 442 20.60 9.84 2.84
CA SER A 442 20.88 8.60 2.12
C SER A 442 19.75 8.26 1.14
N LEU A 443 20.05 7.45 0.12
CA LEU A 443 19.01 6.97 -0.81
C LEU A 443 17.90 6.19 -0.06
N ALA A 444 18.27 5.41 0.95
CA ALA A 444 17.31 4.66 1.76
C ALA A 444 16.32 5.60 2.46
N GLN A 445 16.80 6.70 3.04
CA GLN A 445 15.95 7.69 3.68
C GLN A 445 15.10 8.47 2.66
N VAL A 446 15.59 8.75 1.45
CA VAL A 446 14.78 9.32 0.36
C VAL A 446 13.61 8.38 -0.01
N LYS A 447 13.89 7.08 -0.16
CA LYS A 447 12.84 6.09 -0.42
C LYS A 447 11.82 6.03 0.72
N HIS A 448 12.29 6.05 1.97
CA HIS A 448 11.43 6.13 3.15
C HIS A 448 10.51 7.35 3.13
N HIS A 449 11.03 8.54 2.83
CA HIS A 449 10.23 9.76 2.71
C HIS A 449 9.15 9.67 1.64
N LEU A 450 9.49 9.10 0.48
CA LEU A 450 8.54 8.93 -0.61
C LEU A 450 7.43 7.95 -0.26
N THR A 451 7.77 6.82 0.38
CA THR A 451 6.77 5.86 0.87
C THR A 451 5.90 6.50 1.96
N PHE A 452 6.50 7.22 2.90
CA PHE A 452 5.75 7.96 3.94
C PHE A 452 4.74 8.92 3.30
N ARG A 453 5.17 9.74 2.33
CA ARG A 453 4.29 10.66 1.61
C ARG A 453 3.17 9.93 0.87
N GLN A 454 3.46 8.81 0.22
CA GLN A 454 2.42 8.00 -0.46
C GLN A 454 1.38 7.44 0.52
N LEU A 455 1.77 7.17 1.76
CA LEU A 455 0.86 6.68 2.80
C LEU A 455 0.06 7.80 3.47
N THR A 456 0.59 9.02 3.54
CA THR A 456 -0.06 10.15 4.24
C THR A 456 -0.75 11.16 3.34
N ASP A 457 -0.34 11.28 2.07
CA ASP A 457 -0.84 12.27 1.12
C ASP A 457 -1.34 11.60 -0.17
N THR A 458 -2.67 11.56 -0.29
CA THR A 458 -3.37 10.96 -1.45
C THR A 458 -3.21 11.74 -2.75
N LYS A 459 -2.68 12.98 -2.69
CA LYS A 459 -2.40 13.82 -3.87
C LYS A 459 -0.95 13.71 -4.33
N HIS A 460 -0.08 13.03 -3.58
CA HIS A 460 1.34 12.93 -3.93
C HIS A 460 1.54 12.06 -5.18
N SER A 461 2.17 12.62 -6.20
CA SER A 461 2.55 11.87 -7.40
C SER A 461 3.65 10.85 -7.08
N LYS A 462 3.45 9.59 -7.50
CA LYS A 462 4.42 8.52 -7.28
C LYS A 462 5.69 8.81 -8.07
N VAL A 463 6.76 9.20 -7.38
CA VAL A 463 8.11 9.27 -7.97
C VAL A 463 8.58 7.84 -8.26
N SER A 464 8.85 7.53 -9.52
CA SER A 464 9.28 6.19 -9.90
C SER A 464 10.72 5.92 -9.48
N GLU A 465 11.02 4.66 -9.13
CA GLU A 465 12.38 4.24 -8.77
C GLU A 465 13.36 4.42 -9.94
N MET A 466 12.89 4.32 -11.18
CA MET A 466 13.69 4.60 -12.37
C MET A 466 14.18 6.04 -12.41
N ILE A 467 13.33 7.02 -12.09
CA ILE A 467 13.72 8.44 -12.03
C ILE A 467 14.74 8.67 -10.93
N LEU A 468 14.54 8.08 -9.74
CA LEU A 468 15.52 8.18 -8.65
C LEU A 468 16.88 7.62 -9.04
N ASN A 469 16.90 6.43 -9.65
CA ASN A 469 18.15 5.78 -10.07
C ASN A 469 18.85 6.58 -11.19
N MET A 470 18.09 7.12 -12.14
CA MET A 470 18.62 8.01 -13.19
C MET A 470 19.26 9.26 -12.57
N MET A 471 18.54 9.95 -11.68
CA MET A 471 19.03 11.17 -11.03
C MET A 471 20.23 10.89 -10.13
N LYS A 472 20.24 9.76 -9.41
CA LYS A 472 21.39 9.31 -8.62
C LYS A 472 22.61 9.06 -9.49
N LYS A 473 22.44 8.44 -10.66
CA LYS A 473 23.54 8.21 -11.60
C LYS A 473 24.11 9.51 -12.17
N LYS A 474 23.26 10.53 -12.36
CA LYS A 474 23.66 11.88 -12.81
C LYS A 474 24.27 12.73 -11.70
N TYR A 475 24.07 12.37 -10.44
CA TYR A 475 24.50 13.18 -9.31
C TYR A 475 26.02 13.35 -9.29
N THR A 476 26.45 14.61 -9.27
CA THR A 476 27.82 15.02 -8.99
C THR A 476 27.84 15.88 -7.73
N GLN A 477 28.75 15.56 -6.80
CA GLN A 477 28.92 16.31 -5.57
C GLN A 477 29.27 17.78 -5.89
N PRO A 478 28.56 18.77 -5.33
CA PRO A 478 28.89 20.18 -5.53
C PRO A 478 30.30 20.52 -5.06
N GLN A 479 30.99 21.38 -5.82
CA GLN A 479 32.35 21.84 -5.52
C GLN A 479 32.43 23.37 -5.56
N LEU A 480 33.35 23.96 -4.77
CA LEU A 480 33.49 25.43 -4.69
C LEU A 480 33.94 26.05 -6.01
N ASP A 481 34.73 25.32 -6.81
CA ASP A 481 35.24 25.73 -8.12
C ASP A 481 34.14 25.95 -9.18
N GLU A 482 32.93 25.43 -8.96
CA GLU A 482 31.76 25.74 -9.77
C GLU A 482 31.37 27.24 -9.69
N GLY A 483 31.76 27.91 -8.61
CA GLY A 483 31.46 29.31 -8.32
C GLY A 483 30.55 29.51 -7.11
N PHE A 484 30.50 28.55 -6.19
CA PHE A 484 29.84 28.70 -4.90
C PHE A 484 30.76 29.39 -3.90
N THR A 485 30.19 30.28 -3.10
CA THR A 485 30.88 30.93 -1.98
C THR A 485 30.92 30.04 -0.75
N GLU A 486 29.89 29.22 -0.54
CA GLU A 486 29.78 28.27 0.57
C GLU A 486 28.98 27.05 0.08
N ILE A 487 29.32 25.86 0.60
CA ILE A 487 28.55 24.64 0.42
C ILE A 487 28.09 24.17 1.80
N VAL A 488 26.78 24.20 2.00
CA VAL A 488 26.10 23.87 3.25
C VAL A 488 25.41 22.53 3.10
N LYS A 489 25.62 21.63 4.07
CA LYS A 489 24.82 20.42 4.17
C LYS A 489 23.52 20.72 4.90
N VAL A 490 22.42 20.21 4.38
CA VAL A 490 21.10 20.29 5.01
C VAL A 490 20.72 18.92 5.54
N ASN A 491 20.72 18.79 6.87
CA ASN A 491 20.22 17.60 7.54
C ASN A 491 18.69 17.66 7.65
N ILE A 492 18.05 16.50 7.84
CA ILE A 492 16.59 16.41 7.99
C ILE A 492 16.23 16.26 9.47
N LYS A 493 15.43 17.22 9.96
CA LYS A 493 14.68 17.13 11.21
C LYS A 493 13.20 16.96 10.91
N PRO A 494 12.65 15.73 10.92
CA PRO A 494 11.25 15.51 10.62
C PRO A 494 10.35 16.17 11.67
N THR A 495 9.51 17.10 11.24
CA THR A 495 8.43 17.66 12.07
C THR A 495 7.09 17.07 11.66
N PHE A 496 6.28 16.63 12.63
CA PHE A 496 4.99 16.01 12.36
C PHE A 496 3.85 16.84 12.92
N LYS A 497 2.79 17.02 12.12
CA LYS A 497 1.56 17.72 12.55
C LYS A 497 0.67 16.84 13.43
N ARG A 498 0.89 15.53 13.42
CA ARG A 498 0.06 14.52 14.10
C ARG A 498 0.92 13.40 14.65
N ASP A 499 0.51 12.84 15.79
CA ASP A 499 1.25 11.76 16.44
C ASP A 499 1.19 10.44 15.68
N ASP A 500 0.08 10.15 14.99
CA ASP A 500 -0.05 8.97 14.12
C ASP A 500 0.95 9.01 12.96
N TRP A 501 1.20 10.20 12.40
CA TRP A 501 2.24 10.41 11.38
C TRP A 501 3.64 10.23 11.94
N LYS A 502 3.90 10.72 13.16
CA LYS A 502 5.18 10.47 13.85
C LYS A 502 5.40 8.97 14.06
N ARG A 503 4.38 8.24 14.52
CA ARG A 503 4.43 6.78 14.69
C ARG A 503 4.69 6.07 13.37
N LEU A 504 3.93 6.40 12.32
CA LEU A 504 4.11 5.83 10.99
C LEU A 504 5.52 6.07 10.44
N TYR A 505 6.05 7.30 10.57
CA TYR A 505 7.39 7.62 10.08
C TYR A 505 8.48 6.82 10.79
N ARG A 506 8.28 6.44 12.06
CA ARG A 506 9.24 5.65 12.84
C ARG A 506 9.21 4.14 12.53
N LEU A 507 8.28 3.68 11.70
CA LEU A 507 8.26 2.30 11.21
C LEU A 507 9.23 2.15 10.03
N TYR A 508 9.76 0.95 9.82
CA TYR A 508 10.38 0.61 8.55
C TYR A 508 9.31 0.53 7.46
N LEU A 509 9.35 1.46 6.49
CA LEU A 509 8.37 1.54 5.41
C LEU A 509 8.83 0.84 4.13
N VAL A 510 10.14 0.60 4.00
CA VAL A 510 10.77 0.08 2.79
C VAL A 510 11.55 -1.19 3.10
N GLU A 511 11.49 -2.14 2.17
CA GLU A 511 12.12 -3.45 2.32
C GLU A 511 13.58 -3.49 1.84
N LYS A 512 14.08 -2.39 1.24
CA LYS A 512 15.44 -2.19 0.72
C LYS A 512 15.87 -0.73 0.63
#